data_AF-A0A0K1PBD2-F1
#
_entry.id   AF-A0A0K1PBD2-F1
#
_cell.length_a   1.000
_cell.length_b   1.000
_cell.length_c   1.000
_cell.angle_alpha   90.00
_cell.angle_beta   90.00
_cell.angle_gamma   90.00
#
_symmetry.space_group_name_H-M   'P 1'
#
loop_
_entity.id
_entity.type
_entity.pdbx_description
1 polymer ?
#
loop_
_entity_poly.entity_id
_entity_poly.type
_entity_poly.pdbx_seq_one_letter_code
_entity_poly.pdbx_strand_id
1 'polypeptide(L)'
;MTRARDLPFNRENVLKVVSTHADEIQGCYESAMARRGATAKDAPSGRVLMSWVITPDGLAAEVKVAKSAIGDSLVTDCMVQAIRFWEFPKPATRQPIEFPFDLKPTNGAKTPKKKEAR
;
A
#
# COMPACT_ATOMS: atom_id res chain seq x y z
N MET A 1 -14.42 -2.52 18.98
CA MET A 1 -13.25 -2.15 18.16
C MET A 1 -13.73 -1.22 17.06
N THR A 2 -13.42 0.07 17.13
CA THR A 2 -13.82 1.06 16.12
C THR A 2 -13.11 0.74 14.80
N ARG A 3 -13.86 0.56 13.71
CA ARG A 3 -13.26 0.27 12.40
C ARG A 3 -12.69 1.57 11.84
N ALA A 4 -11.69 1.49 10.95
CA ALA A 4 -11.09 2.67 10.32
C ALA A 4 -12.13 3.58 9.64
N ARG A 5 -13.21 2.99 9.11
CA ARG A 5 -14.36 3.67 8.49
C ARG A 5 -15.19 4.56 9.44
N ASP A 6 -15.09 4.36 10.75
CA ASP A 6 -15.86 5.10 11.77
C ASP A 6 -15.10 6.34 12.28
N LEU A 7 -13.84 6.51 11.85
CA LEU A 7 -13.01 7.65 12.23
C LEU A 7 -13.29 8.86 11.31
N PRO A 8 -13.03 10.09 11.78
CA PRO A 8 -13.14 11.27 10.93
C PRO A 8 -12.12 11.21 9.78
N PHE A 9 -12.54 11.62 8.59
CA PHE A 9 -11.64 11.71 7.45
C PHE A 9 -10.64 12.86 7.64
N ASN A 10 -9.41 12.51 8.01
CA ASN A 10 -8.30 13.44 8.15
C ASN A 10 -6.99 12.78 7.70
N ARG A 11 -5.95 13.61 7.53
CA ARG A 11 -4.64 13.15 7.08
C ARG A 11 -4.05 12.07 7.99
N GLU A 12 -4.18 12.20 9.30
CA GLU A 12 -3.62 11.24 10.27
C GLU A 12 -4.25 9.86 10.15
N ASN A 13 -5.57 9.78 10.02
CA ASN A 13 -6.29 8.51 9.90
C ASN A 13 -6.02 7.85 8.55
N VAL A 14 -5.92 8.63 7.47
CA VAL A 14 -5.49 8.11 6.15
C VAL A 14 -4.08 7.54 6.25
N LEU A 15 -3.13 8.30 6.83
CA LEU A 15 -1.76 7.83 7.04
C LEU A 15 -1.68 6.58 7.92
N LYS A 16 -2.56 6.47 8.93
CA LYS A 16 -2.65 5.30 9.81
C LYS A 16 -3.07 4.05 9.03
N VAL A 17 -4.04 4.16 8.12
CA VAL A 17 -4.45 3.06 7.24
C VAL A 17 -3.28 2.67 6.34
N VAL A 18 -2.69 3.64 5.64
CA VAL A 18 -1.54 3.39 4.76
C VAL A 18 -0.38 2.72 5.49
N SER A 19 -0.05 3.20 6.70
CA SER A 19 1.02 2.62 7.52
C SER A 19 0.68 1.21 8.03
N THR A 20 -0.60 0.93 8.32
CA THR A 20 -1.04 -0.41 8.77
C THR A 20 -0.90 -1.44 7.65
N HIS A 21 -1.13 -1.02 6.40
CA HIS A 21 -1.00 -1.89 5.25
C HIS A 21 0.36 -1.81 4.54
N ALA A 22 1.32 -1.06 5.09
CA ALA A 22 2.66 -0.95 4.51
C ALA A 22 3.37 -2.32 4.43
N ASP A 23 3.12 -3.20 5.41
CA ASP A 23 3.64 -4.58 5.40
C ASP A 23 3.08 -5.42 4.24
N GLU A 24 1.84 -5.15 3.81
CA GLU A 24 1.22 -5.84 2.67
C GLU A 24 1.89 -5.44 1.35
N ILE A 25 2.23 -4.16 1.21
CA ILE A 25 3.02 -3.63 0.09
C ILE A 25 4.43 -4.24 0.06
N GLN A 26 5.06 -4.35 1.22
CA GLN A 26 6.36 -5.01 1.34
C GLN A 26 6.27 -6.50 0.95
N GLY A 27 5.20 -7.19 1.35
CA GLY A 27 4.92 -8.58 0.95
C GLY A 27 4.74 -8.76 -0.56
N CYS A 28 4.11 -7.79 -1.24
CA CYS A 28 4.03 -7.77 -2.71
C CYS A 28 5.42 -7.72 -3.36
N TYR A 29 6.29 -6.87 -2.83
CA TYR A 29 7.67 -6.76 -3.31
C TYR A 29 8.44 -8.06 -3.11
N GLU A 30 8.45 -8.60 -1.89
CA GLU A 30 9.17 -9.83 -1.54
C GLU A 30 8.67 -11.04 -2.35
N SER A 31 7.35 -11.14 -2.54
CA SER A 31 6.75 -12.20 -3.35
C SER A 31 7.19 -12.13 -4.82
N ALA A 32 7.27 -10.92 -5.38
CA ALA A 32 7.77 -10.74 -6.75
C ALA A 32 9.25 -11.11 -6.85
N MET A 33 10.07 -10.71 -5.86
CA MET A 33 11.49 -11.08 -5.81
C MET A 33 11.69 -12.60 -5.71
N ALA A 34 10.90 -13.27 -4.87
CA ALA A 34 10.95 -14.71 -4.71
C ALA A 34 10.55 -15.45 -6.01
N ARG A 35 9.49 -14.99 -6.69
CA ARG A 35 9.02 -15.58 -7.96
C ARG A 35 10.05 -15.50 -9.08
N ARG A 36 10.82 -14.42 -9.13
CA ARG A 36 11.87 -14.21 -10.15
C ARG A 36 13.25 -14.72 -9.72
N GLY A 37 13.38 -15.28 -8.52
CA GLY A 37 14.65 -15.77 -7.97
C GLY A 37 15.70 -14.69 -7.72
N ALA A 38 15.28 -13.42 -7.58
CA ALA A 38 16.22 -12.32 -7.35
C ALA A 38 16.71 -12.32 -5.91
N THR A 39 18.01 -12.09 -5.73
CA THR A 39 18.59 -11.89 -4.40
C THR A 39 18.41 -10.43 -3.96
N ALA A 40 18.58 -10.15 -2.66
CA ALA A 40 18.54 -8.78 -2.13
C ALA A 40 19.53 -7.82 -2.82
N LYS A 41 20.57 -8.33 -3.49
CA LYS A 41 21.55 -7.54 -4.25
C LYS A 41 21.04 -7.14 -5.64
N ASP A 42 20.18 -7.95 -6.25
CA ASP A 42 19.62 -7.75 -7.60
C ASP A 42 18.20 -7.17 -7.55
N ALA A 43 17.64 -7.05 -6.35
CA ALA A 43 16.32 -6.52 -6.10
C ALA A 43 16.29 -5.00 -6.37
N PRO A 44 15.51 -4.51 -7.34
CA PRO A 44 15.45 -3.09 -7.65
C PRO A 44 14.87 -2.38 -6.44
N SER A 45 15.57 -1.36 -5.96
CA SER A 45 15.08 -0.47 -4.91
C SER A 45 14.70 0.85 -5.54
N GLY A 46 13.68 1.50 -4.98
CA GLY A 46 13.20 2.76 -5.53
C GLY A 46 11.83 3.16 -5.01
N ARG A 47 11.46 4.39 -5.34
CA ARG A 47 10.17 4.95 -4.97
C ARG A 47 9.11 4.62 -6.01
N VAL A 48 7.94 4.20 -5.55
CA VAL A 48 6.73 4.02 -6.34
C VAL A 48 5.68 5.02 -5.86
N LEU A 49 5.30 5.94 -6.73
CA LEU A 49 4.21 6.87 -6.49
C LEU A 49 2.90 6.21 -6.91
N MET A 50 2.06 5.94 -5.93
CA MET A 50 0.71 5.41 -6.14
C MET A 50 -0.31 6.54 -6.05
N SER A 51 -1.33 6.48 -6.91
CA SER A 51 -2.42 7.44 -6.97
C SER A 51 -3.74 6.69 -6.94
N TRP A 52 -4.65 7.10 -6.06
CA TRP A 52 -5.99 6.52 -5.94
C TRP A 52 -7.00 7.56 -5.45
N VAL A 53 -8.28 7.26 -5.60
CA VAL A 53 -9.38 8.11 -5.14
C VAL A 53 -10.14 7.39 -4.04
N ILE A 54 -10.26 8.00 -2.87
CA ILE A 54 -11.12 7.48 -1.80
C ILE A 54 -12.56 7.90 -2.09
N THR A 55 -13.43 6.90 -2.22
CA THR A 55 -14.87 7.07 -2.43
C THR A 55 -15.59 7.48 -1.14
N PRO A 56 -16.79 8.08 -1.22
CA PRO A 56 -17.60 8.38 -0.02
C PRO A 56 -17.94 7.15 0.82
N ASP A 57 -17.87 5.95 0.24
CA ASP A 57 -18.06 4.68 0.93
C ASP A 57 -16.85 4.30 1.82
N GLY A 58 -15.73 5.02 1.69
CA GLY A 58 -14.47 4.74 2.39
C GLY A 58 -13.59 3.71 1.68
N LEU A 59 -13.86 3.42 0.41
CA LEU A 59 -13.09 2.46 -0.39
C LEU A 59 -12.16 3.17 -1.37
N ALA A 60 -11.00 2.58 -1.66
CA ALA A 60 -10.09 3.07 -2.69
C ALA A 60 -10.56 2.65 -4.09
N ALA A 61 -10.82 3.64 -4.94
CA ALA A 61 -11.15 3.49 -6.35
C ALA A 61 -10.06 4.13 -7.22
N GLU A 62 -10.11 3.89 -8.53
CA GLU A 62 -9.21 4.49 -9.52
C GLU A 62 -7.71 4.30 -9.17
N VAL A 63 -7.38 3.20 -8.49
CA VAL A 63 -6.03 2.89 -8.03
C VAL A 63 -5.11 2.63 -9.24
N LYS A 64 -4.05 3.42 -9.34
CA LYS A 64 -3.06 3.35 -10.41
C LYS A 64 -1.66 3.73 -9.92
N VAL A 65 -0.66 3.33 -10.69
CA VAL A 65 0.73 3.71 -10.48
C VAL A 65 0.96 5.01 -11.25
N ALA A 66 1.22 6.11 -10.53
CA ALA A 66 1.56 7.38 -11.17
C ALA A 66 3.02 7.40 -11.64
N LYS A 67 3.93 6.80 -10.86
CA LYS A 67 5.35 6.68 -11.22
C LYS A 67 5.97 5.47 -10.53
N SER A 68 6.78 4.69 -11.23
CA SER A 68 7.52 3.57 -10.64
C SER A 68 8.99 3.66 -11.01
N ALA A 69 9.88 3.65 -10.01
CA ALA A 69 11.32 3.63 -10.21
C ALA A 69 11.88 2.20 -10.40
N ILE A 70 11.16 1.19 -9.93
CA ILE A 70 11.61 -0.22 -9.96
C ILE A 70 11.24 -0.95 -11.26
N GLY A 71 10.30 -0.41 -12.06
CA GLY A 71 9.93 -0.93 -13.37
C GLY A 71 9.32 -2.33 -13.40
N ASP A 72 8.95 -2.89 -12.24
CA ASP A 72 8.46 -4.26 -12.11
C ASP A 72 6.92 -4.28 -12.05
N SER A 73 6.28 -4.83 -13.09
CA SER A 73 4.82 -4.87 -13.20
C SER A 73 4.19 -5.79 -12.15
N LEU A 74 4.83 -6.92 -11.81
CA LEU A 74 4.31 -7.87 -10.83
C LEU A 74 4.17 -7.24 -9.44
N VAL A 75 5.16 -6.43 -9.05
CA VAL A 75 5.09 -5.67 -7.80
C VAL A 75 3.96 -4.66 -7.88
N THR A 76 3.91 -3.86 -8.95
CA THR A 76 2.92 -2.79 -9.05
C THR A 76 1.48 -3.30 -9.13
N ASP A 77 1.22 -4.40 -9.84
CA ASP A 77 -0.10 -5.02 -9.93
C ASP A 77 -0.56 -5.52 -8.56
N CYS A 78 0.32 -6.18 -7.80
CA CYS A 78 0.03 -6.61 -6.45
C CYS A 78 -0.29 -5.42 -5.53
N MET A 79 0.46 -4.32 -5.64
CA MET A 79 0.20 -3.09 -4.88
C MET A 79 -1.16 -2.48 -5.24
N VAL A 80 -1.51 -2.42 -6.52
CA VAL A 80 -2.81 -1.92 -6.98
C VAL A 80 -3.94 -2.74 -6.38
N GLN A 81 -3.82 -4.07 -6.39
CA GLN A 81 -4.82 -4.95 -5.81
C GLN A 81 -4.92 -4.76 -4.29
N ALA A 82 -3.79 -4.72 -3.58
CA ALA A 82 -3.77 -4.50 -2.13
C ALA A 82 -4.53 -3.22 -1.75
N ILE A 83 -4.20 -2.09 -2.37
CA ILE A 83 -4.80 -0.78 -2.06
C ILE A 83 -6.32 -0.78 -2.32
N ARG A 84 -6.81 -1.48 -3.34
CA ARG A 84 -8.26 -1.59 -3.63
C ARG A 84 -9.05 -2.20 -2.47
N PHE A 85 -8.43 -3.05 -1.66
CA PHE A 85 -9.06 -3.69 -0.51
C PHE A 85 -8.87 -2.92 0.81
N TRP A 86 -8.19 -1.77 0.78
CA TRP A 86 -8.00 -0.96 1.99
C TRP A 86 -9.27 -0.19 2.33
N GLU A 87 -9.58 -0.19 3.63
CA GLU A 87 -10.71 0.55 4.17
C GLU A 87 -10.24 1.86 4.79
N PHE A 88 -10.68 2.97 4.20
CA PHE A 88 -10.40 4.31 4.68
C PHE A 88 -11.58 4.89 5.47
N PRO A 89 -11.33 5.90 6.31
CA PRO A 89 -12.37 6.78 6.83
C PRO A 89 -13.23 7.32 5.68
N LYS A 90 -14.53 7.52 5.90
CA LYS A 90 -15.43 8.02 4.86
C LYS A 90 -15.26 9.54 4.66
N PRO A 91 -14.80 10.00 3.49
CA PRO A 91 -14.76 11.43 3.19
C PRO A 91 -16.16 11.96 2.82
N ALA A 92 -16.36 13.27 2.93
CA ALA A 92 -17.60 13.92 2.48
C ALA A 92 -17.76 13.89 0.95
N THR A 93 -16.66 13.92 0.22
CA THR A 93 -16.61 13.88 -1.25
C THR A 93 -15.46 12.99 -1.72
N ARG A 94 -15.38 12.71 -3.03
CA ARG A 94 -14.25 11.94 -3.59
C ARG A 94 -12.94 12.65 -3.30
N GLN A 95 -12.03 11.99 -2.59
CA GLN A 95 -10.73 12.55 -2.26
C GLN A 95 -9.62 11.85 -3.03
N PRO A 96 -8.96 12.52 -3.99
CA PRO A 96 -7.74 11.99 -4.61
C PRO A 96 -6.60 12.00 -3.59
N ILE A 97 -5.85 10.89 -3.55
CA ILE A 97 -4.69 10.67 -2.70
C ILE A 97 -3.53 10.21 -3.57
N GLU A 98 -2.37 10.80 -3.32
CA GLU A 98 -1.11 10.36 -3.91
C GLU A 98 -0.14 10.09 -2.78
N PHE A 99 0.42 8.88 -2.76
CA PHE A 99 1.34 8.47 -1.71
C PHE A 99 2.57 7.77 -2.29
N PRO A 100 3.78 8.25 -1.95
CA PRO A 100 5.01 7.58 -2.32
C PRO A 100 5.31 6.42 -1.37
N PHE A 101 5.50 5.23 -1.92
CA PHE A 101 6.06 4.09 -1.22
C PHE A 101 7.53 3.93 -1.58
N ASP A 102 8.41 3.95 -0.59
CA ASP A 102 9.84 3.66 -0.79
C ASP A 102 10.07 2.15 -0.65
N LEU A 103 10.20 1.45 -1.78
CA LEU A 103 10.46 0.03 -1.82
C LEU A 103 11.96 -0.23 -1.76
N LYS A 104 12.36 -1.08 -0.84
CA LYS A 104 13.75 -1.50 -0.67
C LYS A 104 13.78 -2.98 -0.27
N PRO A 105 14.83 -3.72 -0.69
CA PRO A 105 15.09 -5.05 -0.17
C PRO A 105 15.44 -4.90 1.31
N THR A 106 14.47 -5.12 2.19
CA THR A 106 14.74 -5.22 3.61
C THR A 106 15.35 -6.59 3.83
N ASN A 107 16.63 -6.64 4.19
CA ASN A 107 17.23 -7.88 4.67
C ASN A 107 16.69 -8.10 6.09
N GLY A 108 15.45 -8.57 6.19
CA GLY A 108 14.75 -8.94 7.43
C GLY A 108 14.74 -7.86 8.53
N ALA A 109 13.94 -6.80 8.40
CA ALA A 109 13.73 -5.91 9.53
C ALA A 109 12.41 -5.12 9.50
N LYS A 110 11.46 -5.63 10.32
CA LYS A 110 10.50 -4.90 11.17
C LYS A 110 9.20 -4.46 10.46
N THR A 111 7.99 -4.81 10.90
CA THR A 111 7.53 -5.30 12.22
C THR A 111 6.21 -6.07 11.99
N PRO A 112 5.98 -7.23 12.61
CA PRO A 112 4.71 -7.92 12.48
C PRO A 112 3.63 -7.13 13.23
N LYS A 113 2.91 -6.23 12.57
CA LYS A 113 1.63 -5.77 13.07
C LYS A 113 0.58 -6.82 12.72
N LYS A 114 0.59 -7.84 13.59
CA LYS A 114 -0.47 -8.82 13.86
C LYS A 114 -1.78 -8.51 13.13
N LYS A 115 -2.03 -9.19 12.01
CA LYS A 115 -3.39 -9.45 11.54
C LYS A 115 -4.10 -10.20 12.67
N GLU A 116 -4.84 -9.50 13.52
CA GLU A 116 -5.82 -10.13 14.42
C GLU A 116 -6.94 -10.69 13.55
N ALA A 117 -6.71 -11.92 13.07
CA ALA A 117 -7.72 -12.79 12.52
C ALA A 117 -8.31 -13.62 13.67
N ARG A 118 -9.56 -13.27 14.00
CA ARG A 118 -10.65 -14.13 14.48
C ARG A 118 -10.59 -14.73 15.88
#